data_AF-A0A8C5KCD6-F1
#
_entry.id   AF-A0A8C5KCD6-F1
#
_cell.length_a   1.000
_cell.length_b   1.000
_cell.length_c   1.000
_cell.angle_alpha   90.00
_cell.angle_beta   90.00
_cell.angle_gamma   90.00
#
_symmetry.space_group_name_H-M   'P 1'
#
loop_
_entity.id
_entity.type
_entity.pdbx_description
1 polymer ?
#
loop_
_entity_poly.entity_id
_entity_poly.type
_entity_poly.pdbx_seq_one_letter_code
_entity_poly.pdbx_strand_id
1 'polypeptide(L)'
;MRLHCEVEVVNRHLPALGLKNRGKGVRAVLSLCQQTPRAKGVPGGRTPACLVVCTLKDKRGTRYELKDNIEQFFTKFVDEGKATVRLKEPPVDICLSKQFKRFPFSCETGS
;
A
#
# COMPACT_ATOMS: atom_id res chain seq x y z
N MET A 1 7.73 -5.76 -7.07
CA MET A 1 7.46 -4.42 -7.62
C MET A 1 7.48 -3.38 -6.50
N ARG A 2 7.94 -2.15 -6.79
CA ARG A 2 7.88 -1.00 -5.87
C ARG A 2 7.26 0.20 -6.59
N LEU A 3 6.35 0.91 -5.94
CA LEU A 3 5.63 2.05 -6.49
C LEU A 3 5.82 3.28 -5.60
N HIS A 4 6.38 4.34 -6.16
CA HIS A 4 6.44 5.65 -5.50
C HIS A 4 5.10 6.34 -5.67
N CYS A 5 4.44 6.63 -4.56
CA CYS A 5 3.13 7.27 -4.56
C CYS A 5 2.92 8.04 -3.26
N GLU A 6 1.81 8.78 -3.22
CA GLU A 6 1.34 9.41 -2.01
C GLU A 6 0.25 8.52 -1.41
N VAL A 7 0.46 8.11 -0.16
CA VAL A 7 -0.40 7.18 0.56
C VAL A 7 -1.05 7.91 1.72
N GLU A 8 -2.36 7.76 1.83
CA GLU A 8 -3.12 8.18 3.00
C GLU A 8 -3.74 6.94 3.65
N VAL A 9 -3.47 6.75 4.95
CA VAL A 9 -4.07 5.68 5.73
C VAL A 9 -5.17 6.30 6.60
N VAL A 10 -6.41 5.93 6.32
CA VAL A 10 -7.60 6.44 6.98
C VAL A 10 -8.14 5.35 7.90
N ASN A 11 -8.01 5.52 9.21
CA ASN A 11 -8.59 4.60 10.19
C ASN A 11 -10.06 4.93 10.40
N ARG A 12 -10.95 3.94 10.20
CA ARG A 12 -12.41 4.07 10.30
C ARG A 12 -12.89 4.28 11.74
N HIS A 13 -12.10 3.90 12.76
CA HIS A 13 -12.45 4.14 14.16
C HIS A 13 -12.13 5.56 14.64
N LEU A 14 -11.20 6.27 14.00
CA LEU A 14 -10.80 7.60 14.48
C LEU A 14 -11.95 8.62 14.45
N PRO A 15 -12.79 8.71 13.40
CA PRO A 15 -13.97 9.57 13.40
C PRO A 15 -14.92 9.28 14.57
N ALA A 16 -15.12 8.00 14.90
CA ALA A 16 -15.97 7.60 16.03
C ALA A 16 -15.39 8.00 17.39
N LEU A 17 -14.07 8.19 17.48
CA LEU A 17 -13.36 8.64 18.67
C LEU A 17 -13.12 10.17 18.69
N GLY A 18 -13.71 10.93 17.74
CA GLY A 18 -13.47 12.37 17.60
C GLY A 18 -12.04 12.73 17.16
N LEU A 19 -11.25 11.75 16.73
CA LEU A 19 -9.88 11.91 16.28
C LEU A 19 -9.85 12.08 14.75
N LYS A 20 -9.08 13.06 14.28
CA LYS A 20 -8.87 13.27 12.85
C LYS A 20 -7.78 12.35 12.30
N ASN A 21 -8.05 11.70 11.18
CA ASN A 21 -7.00 11.09 10.38
C ASN A 21 -6.00 12.18 9.95
N ARG A 22 -4.73 11.81 9.77
CA ARG A 22 -3.67 12.79 9.44
C ARG A 22 -3.94 13.56 8.13
N GLY A 23 -4.94 13.17 7.34
CA GLY A 23 -5.64 13.99 6.33
C GLY A 23 -4.78 14.50 5.18
N LYS A 24 -3.49 14.16 5.20
CA LYS A 24 -2.48 14.57 4.25
C LYS A 24 -1.79 13.30 3.83
N GLY A 25 -1.94 12.95 2.56
CA GLY A 25 -1.18 11.89 1.96
C GLY A 25 0.32 12.11 2.21
N VAL A 26 1.01 11.04 2.56
CA VAL A 26 2.45 11.05 2.78
C VAL A 26 3.14 10.35 1.62
N ARG A 27 4.28 10.91 1.19
CA ARG A 27 5.13 10.24 0.21
C ARG A 27 5.57 8.89 0.77
N ALA A 28 5.28 7.84 0.02
CA ALA A 28 5.57 6.48 0.40
C ALA A 28 6.04 5.66 -0.82
N VAL A 29 6.77 4.60 -0.51
CA VAL A 29 7.09 3.53 -1.46
C VAL A 29 6.26 2.33 -1.07
N LEU A 30 5.33 1.93 -1.94
CA LEU A 30 4.57 0.70 -1.79
C LEU A 30 5.33 -0.45 -2.39
N SER A 31 5.42 -1.54 -1.65
CA SER A 31 5.96 -2.80 -2.15
C SER A 31 4.93 -3.91 -1.96
N LEU A 32 4.66 -4.67 -3.02
CA LEU A 32 3.92 -5.92 -2.91
C LEU A 32 4.94 -7.04 -2.71
N CYS A 33 4.83 -7.71 -1.57
CA CYS A 33 5.66 -8.85 -1.22
C CYS A 33 4.76 -10.09 -1.13
N GLN A 34 5.19 -11.18 -1.75
CA GLN A 34 4.66 -12.49 -1.43
C GLN A 34 5.46 -12.99 -0.22
N GLN A 35 4.80 -13.34 0.88
CA GLN A 35 5.48 -14.01 1.99
C GLN A 35 6.01 -15.35 1.45
N THR A 36 7.31 -15.43 1.17
CA THR A 36 7.94 -16.72 0.91
C THR A 36 7.74 -17.59 2.15
N PRO A 37 7.28 -18.85 2.00
CA PRO A 37 7.16 -19.72 3.14
C PRO A 37 8.57 -19.95 3.67
N ARG A 38 8.89 -19.40 4.84
CA ARG A 38 10.07 -19.85 5.58
C ARG A 38 9.85 -21.32 5.88
N ALA A 39 10.54 -22.17 5.13
CA ALA A 39 10.85 -23.57 5.41
C ALA A 39 9.74 -24.36 6.12
N LYS A 40 8.81 -24.93 5.36
CA LYS A 40 8.21 -26.26 5.60
C LYS A 40 7.52 -26.70 4.31
N GLY A 41 8.06 -27.74 3.69
CA GLY A 41 7.79 -28.15 2.31
C GLY A 41 6.37 -28.60 2.06
N VAL A 42 5.52 -27.68 1.61
CA VAL A 42 4.23 -28.02 1.00
C VAL A 42 4.22 -27.44 -0.42
N PRO A 43 4.38 -28.28 -1.46
CA PRO A 43 4.26 -27.84 -2.84
C PRO A 43 2.78 -27.58 -3.14
N GLY A 44 2.42 -26.33 -3.45
CA GLY A 44 1.08 -25.98 -3.96
C GLY A 44 0.31 -24.89 -3.21
N GLY A 45 0.82 -24.36 -2.09
CA GLY A 45 0.15 -23.29 -1.35
C GLY A 45 0.39 -21.89 -1.95
N ARG A 46 -0.65 -21.20 -2.43
CA ARG A 46 -0.57 -19.78 -2.83
C ARG A 46 -0.03 -18.96 -1.65
N THR A 47 1.13 -18.35 -1.83
CA THR A 47 1.77 -17.51 -0.82
C THR A 47 0.92 -16.27 -0.51
N PRO A 48 0.76 -15.89 0.77
CA PRO A 48 -0.01 -14.71 1.11
C PRO A 48 0.62 -13.46 0.50
N ALA A 49 -0.20 -12.63 -0.14
CA ALA A 49 0.22 -11.31 -0.59
C ALA A 49 0.19 -10.34 0.59
N CYS A 50 1.26 -9.56 0.74
CA CYS A 50 1.39 -8.50 1.73
C CYS A 50 1.72 -7.18 1.02
N LEU A 51 1.07 -6.12 1.47
CA LEU A 51 1.38 -4.75 1.07
C LEU A 51 2.27 -4.11 2.14
N VAL A 52 3.40 -3.55 1.72
CA VAL A 52 4.30 -2.81 2.61
C VAL A 52 4.32 -1.35 2.20
N VAL A 53 3.98 -0.47 3.12
CA VAL A 53 3.95 0.99 2.97
C VAL A 53 5.16 1.59 3.68
N CYS A 54 6.23 1.90 2.94
CA CYS A 54 7.40 2.58 3.50
C CYS A 54 7.25 4.08 3.37
N THR A 55 7.25 4.82 4.47
CA THR A 55 7.18 6.30 4.43
C THR A 55 8.52 6.91 4.83
N LEU A 56 8.75 8.18 4.56
CA LEU A 56 9.96 8.87 5.04
C LEU A 56 10.09 8.87 6.56
N LYS A 57 8.96 8.86 7.28
CA LYS A 57 8.91 8.79 8.74
C LYS A 57 9.09 7.36 9.27
N ASP A 58 8.70 6.37 8.47
CA ASP A 58 8.75 4.96 8.85
C ASP A 58 9.54 4.17 7.80
N LYS A 59 10.87 4.12 7.99
CA LYS A 59 11.80 3.45 7.06
C LYS A 59 11.62 1.93 7.03
N ARG A 60 11.10 1.32 8.10
CA ARG A 60 10.81 -0.13 8.17
C ARG A 60 9.59 -0.49 7.31
N GLY A 61 8.65 0.45 7.19
CA GLY A 61 7.41 0.31 6.46
C GLY A 61 6.35 -0.42 7.27
N THR A 62 5.11 0.04 7.14
CA THR A 62 3.95 -0.61 7.73
C THR A 62 3.51 -1.75 6.82
N ARG A 63 3.34 -2.95 7.39
CA ARG A 63 2.95 -4.16 6.66
C ARG A 63 1.46 -4.42 6.86
N TYR A 64 0.77 -4.69 5.77
CA TYR A 64 -0.63 -5.05 5.73
C TYR A 64 -0.77 -6.38 5.01
N GLU A 65 -1.34 -7.38 5.67
CA GLU A 65 -1.69 -8.64 5.03
C GLU A 65 -2.92 -8.42 4.15
N LEU A 66 -2.87 -8.87 2.90
CA LEU A 66 -3.96 -8.73 1.95
C LEU A 66 -4.80 -10.01 1.84
N LYS A 67 -4.21 -11.16 2.20
CA LYS A 67 -4.88 -12.47 2.12
C LYS A 67 -6.08 -12.49 3.07
N ASP A 68 -7.27 -12.72 2.51
CA ASP A 68 -8.57 -12.76 3.22
C ASP A 68 -8.97 -11.45 3.94
N ASN A 69 -8.12 -10.42 3.89
CA ASN A 69 -8.24 -9.18 4.64
C ASN A 69 -8.72 -7.99 3.81
N ILE A 70 -8.74 -8.08 2.48
CA ILE A 70 -9.34 -7.05 1.65
C ILE A 70 -10.86 -7.15 1.78
N GLU A 71 -11.50 -6.10 2.29
CA GLU A 71 -12.96 -5.95 2.32
C GLU A 71 -13.45 -5.45 0.96
N GLN A 72 -12.78 -4.43 0.42
CA GLN A 72 -13.15 -3.83 -0.86
C GLN A 72 -11.94 -3.17 -1.52
N PHE A 73 -11.88 -3.23 -2.85
CA PHE A 73 -10.86 -2.53 -3.64
C PHE A 73 -11.55 -1.55 -4.59
N PHE A 74 -11.26 -0.27 -4.42
CA PHE A 74 -11.82 0.81 -5.22
C PHE A 74 -10.83 1.19 -6.33
N THR A 75 -11.19 0.84 -7.56
CA THR A 75 -10.40 1.11 -8.77
C THR A 75 -11.01 2.18 -9.67
N LYS A 76 -12.10 2.84 -9.22
CA LYS A 76 -12.86 3.82 -10.02
C LYS A 76 -11.97 4.92 -10.65
N PHE A 77 -10.86 5.25 -10.01
CA PHE A 77 -9.95 6.31 -10.42
C PHE A 77 -8.54 5.79 -10.74
N VAL A 78 -8.40 4.49 -11.05
CA VAL A 78 -7.10 3.89 -11.32
C VAL A 78 -6.42 4.54 -12.53
N ASP A 79 -7.20 4.96 -13.54
CA ASP A 79 -6.73 5.70 -14.70
C ASP A 79 -6.18 7.09 -14.35
N GLU A 80 -6.74 7.74 -13.32
CA GLU A 80 -6.20 8.97 -12.74
C GLU A 80 -4.98 8.70 -11.83
N GLY A 81 -4.63 7.44 -11.61
CA GLY A 81 -3.59 7.00 -10.69
C GLY A 81 -4.03 7.04 -9.23
N LYS A 82 -5.34 7.03 -8.94
CA LYS A 82 -5.87 6.91 -7.58
C LYS A 82 -6.48 5.53 -7.37
N ALA A 83 -6.19 4.91 -6.25
CA ALA A 83 -6.81 3.64 -5.86
C ALA A 83 -7.08 3.67 -4.36
N THR A 84 -8.00 2.84 -3.87
CA THR A 84 -8.20 2.71 -2.42
C THR A 84 -8.40 1.25 -2.07
N VAL A 85 -7.61 0.75 -1.13
CA VAL A 85 -7.78 -0.60 -0.58
C VAL A 85 -8.41 -0.48 0.80
N ARG A 86 -9.58 -1.09 0.98
CA ARG A 86 -10.23 -1.21 2.29
C ARG A 86 -9.86 -2.55 2.90
N LEU A 87 -9.29 -2.50 4.10
CA LEU A 87 -8.96 -3.68 4.88
C LEU A 87 -10.03 -3.96 5.95
N LYS A 88 -10.25 -5.24 6.24
CA LYS A 88 -11.10 -5.71 7.35
C LYS A 88 -10.40 -5.45 8.68
N GLU A 89 -9.14 -5.89 8.81
CA GLU A 89 -8.33 -5.75 10.02
C GLU A 89 -6.88 -5.32 9.71
N PRO A 90 -6.38 -4.20 10.27
CA PRO A 90 -7.17 -3.19 10.97
C PRO A 90 -8.16 -2.53 9.99
N PRO A 91 -9.30 -2.00 10.46
CA PRO A 91 -10.33 -1.40 9.61
C PRO A 91 -9.88 -0.02 9.12
N VAL A 92 -8.93 -0.05 8.18
CA VAL A 92 -8.30 1.12 7.58
C VAL A 92 -8.53 1.11 6.07
N ASP A 93 -8.68 2.30 5.51
CA ASP A 93 -8.70 2.56 4.09
C ASP A 93 -7.32 3.09 3.68
N ILE A 94 -6.65 2.38 2.78
CA ILE A 94 -5.34 2.76 2.22
C ILE A 94 -5.60 3.43 0.88
N CYS A 95 -5.63 4.76 0.89
CA CYS A 95 -5.80 5.58 -0.30
C CYS A 95 -4.44 5.80 -0.96
N LEU A 96 -4.36 5.40 -2.22
CA LEU A 96 -3.21 5.56 -3.09
C LEU A 96 -3.51 6.71 -4.03
N SER A 97 -2.57 7.63 -4.18
CA SER A 97 -2.61 8.65 -5.20
C SER A 97 -1.25 8.72 -5.90
N LYS A 98 -1.27 8.68 -7.22
CA LYS A 98 -0.09 8.86 -8.03
C LYS A 98 0.37 10.29 -7.85
N GLN A 99 1.49 10.46 -7.18
CA GLN A 99 2.17 11.73 -7.22
C GLN A 99 2.90 11.80 -8.57
N PHE A 100 2.22 12.37 -9.56
CA PHE A 100 2.78 12.66 -10.88
C PHE A 100 3.77 13.83 -10.78
N LYS A 101 4.78 13.73 -9.90
CA LYS A 101 6.02 14.47 -10.17
C LYS A 101 6.73 13.65 -11.22
N ARG A 102 6.52 14.05 -12.48
CA ARG A 102 7.38 13.73 -13.62
C ARG A 102 8.82 14.03 -13.20
N PHE A 103 9.47 13.08 -12.54
CA PHE A 103 10.92 13.05 -12.55
C PHE A 103 11.27 12.60 -13.97
N PRO A 104 12.19 13.30 -14.66
CA PRO A 104 12.70 12.81 -15.92
C PRO A 104 13.36 11.47 -15.61
N PHE A 105 12.67 10.38 -15.94
CA PHE A 105 13.30 9.10 -16.10
C PHE A 105 14.06 9.20 -17.42
N SER A 106 15.20 9.89 -17.40
CA SER A 106 16.28 9.53 -18.28
C SER A 106 16.74 8.16 -17.81
N CYS A 107 16.16 7.11 -18.38
CA CYS A 107 16.92 5.89 -18.53
C CYS A 107 18.07 6.24 -19.47
N GLU A 108 19.17 6.73 -18.92
CA GLU A 108 20.47 6.49 -19.51
C GLU A 108 20.67 4.98 -19.47
N THR A 109 20.26 4.29 -20.53
CA THR A 109 20.91 3.04 -20.91
C THR A 109 22.32 3.41 -21.31
N GLY A 110 23.20 3.46 -20.32
CA GLY A 110 24.64 3.37 -20.52
C GLY A 110 24.98 1.96 -20.96
N SER A 111 25.67 1.91 -22.10
CA SER A 111 26.50 0.83 -22.66
C SER A 111 25.80 -0.42 -23.20
#